data_AF-H3GMN7-F1
#
_entry.id   AF-H3GMN7-F1
#
_cell.length_a   1.000
_cell.length_b   1.000
_cell.length_c   1.000
_cell.angle_alpha   90.00
_cell.angle_beta   90.00
_cell.angle_gamma   90.00
#
_symmetry.space_group_name_H-M   'P 1'
#
loop_
_entity.id
_entity.type
_entity.pdbx_description
1 polymer ?
#
loop_
_entity_poly.entity_id
_entity_poly.type
_entity_poly.pdbx_seq_one_letter_code
_entity_poly.pdbx_strand_id
1 'polypeptide(L)'
;MSLEYGMPIVLPPIGPLFASSGSLLPYESEEQREQYEEDMARYFGVPLPSYMRRKKPAPTDEEPANLRTPTSVQPNVLSASFPPSSSPVKKDALLAKKTTLPMLQLDSPTQTDAANETEHSSSSPSGEEEKLRVSRERNRLHAQRTRIRKRELLESLKERIDALQDEYELLRQAYDFHATAVCLLRLGNVVDLPCVHKLEQVGVDATEDRDEDGQLCEGATHDSDVDADHEDAHDHDKNCAGLDKEGACSCLGTEVNANGKRPYSATASNMLVCSKEERERVRRERNRLHARRARLRKKLVLEKSQQAVHDLRERNDRLRSRLSVLVSSIYGSEACLDDPDATS
;
A
#
# COMPACT_ATOMS: atom_id res chain seq x y z
N MET A 1 -8.40 -65.12 27.18
CA MET A 1 -7.64 -64.69 25.99
C MET A 1 -6.96 -63.40 26.34
N SER A 2 -5.65 -63.44 26.55
CA SER A 2 -4.86 -62.28 26.99
C SER A 2 -4.43 -61.49 25.77
N LEU A 3 -4.91 -60.25 25.66
CA LEU A 3 -4.50 -59.31 24.62
C LEU A 3 -3.21 -58.61 25.10
N GLU A 4 -2.07 -59.08 24.61
CA GLU A 4 -0.81 -58.36 24.71
C GLU A 4 -0.89 -57.07 23.87
N TYR A 5 -1.05 -55.93 24.54
CA TYR A 5 -0.82 -54.61 23.96
C TYR A 5 0.52 -54.09 24.49
N GLY A 6 1.54 -54.09 23.62
CA GLY A 6 2.89 -53.68 24.00
C GLY A 6 3.77 -53.34 22.80
N MET A 7 3.27 -52.53 21.86
CA MET A 7 4.13 -51.87 20.87
C MET A 7 4.23 -50.39 21.24
N PRO A 8 5.42 -49.89 21.65
CA PRO A 8 5.62 -48.47 21.88
C PRO A 8 5.55 -47.73 20.54
N ILE A 9 4.64 -46.75 20.47
CA ILE A 9 4.52 -45.83 19.34
C ILE A 9 5.77 -44.94 19.35
N VAL A 10 6.70 -45.20 18.43
CA VAL A 10 7.87 -44.36 18.20
C VAL A 10 7.44 -43.21 17.30
N LEU A 11 7.19 -42.03 17.89
CA LEU A 11 6.93 -40.81 17.12
C LEU A 11 8.25 -40.32 16.49
N PRO A 12 8.23 -39.91 15.21
CA PRO A 12 9.40 -39.37 14.53
C PRO A 12 9.88 -38.06 15.19
N PRO A 13 11.18 -37.75 15.13
CA PRO A 13 11.72 -36.54 15.72
C PRO A 13 11.10 -35.30 15.06
N ILE A 14 10.43 -34.49 15.87
CA ILE A 14 9.92 -33.18 15.48
C ILE A 14 11.14 -32.30 15.23
N GLY A 15 11.50 -32.11 13.96
CA GLY A 15 12.51 -31.14 13.54
C GLY A 15 12.09 -29.71 13.93
N PRO A 16 13.04 -28.76 13.98
CA PRO A 16 12.75 -27.39 14.41
C PRO A 16 11.88 -26.69 13.36
N LEU A 17 10.56 -26.67 13.56
CA LEU A 17 9.59 -25.93 12.76
C LEU A 17 9.60 -24.41 13.04
N PHE A 18 10.63 -23.90 13.72
CA PHE A 18 10.86 -22.47 13.92
C PHE A 18 12.01 -21.96 13.06
N ALA A 19 11.95 -22.23 11.76
CA ALA A 19 12.60 -21.35 10.79
C ALA A 19 11.67 -20.15 10.62
N SER A 20 12.04 -19.06 11.31
CA SER A 20 11.42 -17.74 11.24
C SER A 20 10.97 -17.42 9.80
N SER A 21 9.66 -17.40 9.57
CA SER A 21 9.03 -16.78 8.41
C SER A 21 9.19 -15.27 8.53
N GLY A 22 10.44 -14.80 8.44
CA GLY A 22 10.70 -13.42 8.09
C GLY A 22 10.16 -13.24 6.69
N SER A 23 9.08 -12.45 6.58
CA SER A 23 8.58 -11.92 5.32
C SER A 23 9.73 -11.18 4.64
N LEU A 24 10.46 -11.91 3.80
CA LEU A 24 11.39 -11.34 2.85
C LEU A 24 10.52 -10.59 1.86
N LEU A 25 10.69 -9.27 1.81
CA LEU A 25 10.14 -8.43 0.75
C LEU A 25 10.30 -9.15 -0.60
N PRO A 26 9.27 -9.16 -1.47
CA PRO A 26 9.33 -9.86 -2.74
C PRO A 26 10.26 -9.05 -3.65
N TYR A 27 11.56 -9.28 -3.54
CA TYR A 27 12.50 -8.92 -4.58
C TYR A 27 12.37 -9.98 -5.66
N GLU A 28 11.95 -9.57 -6.86
CA GLU A 28 11.74 -10.47 -7.99
C GLU A 28 13.06 -11.11 -8.48
N SER A 29 14.20 -10.57 -8.07
CA SER A 29 15.52 -11.19 -8.25
C SER A 29 16.53 -10.75 -7.19
N GLU A 30 17.53 -11.59 -6.93
CA GLU A 30 18.65 -11.29 -6.04
C GLU A 30 19.42 -10.03 -6.49
N GLU A 31 19.49 -9.79 -7.81
CA GLU A 31 20.09 -8.57 -8.37
C GLU A 31 19.33 -7.30 -8.01
N GLN A 32 17.99 -7.36 -7.96
CA GLN A 32 17.16 -6.21 -7.62
C GLN A 32 17.32 -5.83 -6.14
N ARG A 33 17.56 -6.83 -5.28
CA ARG A 33 17.90 -6.61 -3.87
C ARG A 33 19.26 -5.95 -3.70
N GLU A 34 20.29 -6.46 -4.40
CA GLU A 34 21.64 -5.86 -4.39
C GLU A 34 21.61 -4.41 -4.88
N GLN A 35 20.88 -4.13 -5.96
CA GLN A 35 20.73 -2.79 -6.52
C GLN A 35 20.10 -1.81 -5.52
N TYR A 36 19.07 -2.25 -4.79
CA TYR A 36 18.40 -1.45 -3.77
C TYR A 36 19.32 -1.19 -2.57
N GLU A 37 20.05 -2.20 -2.10
CA GLU A 37 21.05 -2.05 -1.04
C GLU A 37 22.15 -1.07 -1.45
N GLU A 38 22.61 -1.12 -2.71
CA GLU A 38 23.62 -0.21 -3.25
C GLU A 38 23.12 1.25 -3.28
N ASP A 39 21.90 1.47 -3.76
CA ASP A 39 21.30 2.81 -3.82
C ASP A 39 21.03 3.38 -2.42
N MET A 40 20.62 2.54 -1.46
CA MET A 40 20.46 2.95 -0.07
C MET A 40 21.80 3.32 0.57
N ALA A 41 22.86 2.52 0.35
CA ALA A 41 24.20 2.84 0.85
C ALA A 41 24.73 4.15 0.26
N ARG A 42 24.51 4.38 -1.05
CA ARG A 42 24.88 5.63 -1.73
C ARG A 42 24.10 6.83 -1.20
N TYR A 43 22.82 6.64 -0.89
CA TYR A 43 21.95 7.68 -0.34
C TYR A 43 22.35 8.10 1.08
N PHE A 44 22.75 7.15 1.93
CA PHE A 44 23.18 7.42 3.31
C PHE A 44 24.69 7.70 3.45
N GLY A 45 25.46 7.64 2.37
CA GLY A 45 26.92 7.82 2.39
C GLY A 45 27.65 6.72 3.17
N VAL A 46 27.04 5.53 3.29
CA VAL A 46 27.65 4.39 3.96
C VAL A 46 28.64 3.74 2.99
N PRO A 47 29.92 3.55 3.38
CA PRO A 47 30.89 2.87 2.53
C PRO A 47 30.43 1.44 2.25
N LEU A 48 30.29 1.09 0.97
CA LEU A 48 29.94 -0.26 0.55
C LEU A 48 31.10 -1.23 0.84
N PRO A 49 30.80 -2.46 1.32
CA PRO A 49 31.81 -3.51 1.48
C PRO A 49 32.54 -3.80 0.16
N SER A 50 33.84 -4.07 0.23
CA SER A 50 34.69 -4.24 -0.95
C SER A 50 34.26 -5.39 -1.87
N TYR A 51 33.55 -6.40 -1.34
CA TYR A 51 33.02 -7.52 -2.13
C TYR A 51 31.80 -7.14 -2.98
N MET A 52 31.09 -6.05 -2.66
CA MET A 52 29.91 -5.56 -3.40
C MET A 52 30.26 -4.62 -4.55
N ARG A 53 31.53 -4.20 -4.68
CA ARG A 53 31.99 -3.53 -5.91
C ARG A 53 32.03 -4.58 -7.02
N ARG A 54 30.94 -4.70 -7.78
CA ARG A 54 30.94 -5.46 -9.05
C ARG A 54 32.19 -5.06 -9.83
N LYS A 55 33.09 -6.02 -10.00
CA LYS A 55 34.24 -5.92 -10.89
C LYS A 55 33.63 -5.74 -12.26
N LYS A 56 33.58 -4.48 -12.74
CA LYS A 56 33.06 -4.14 -14.06
C LYS A 56 33.69 -5.14 -15.04
N PRO A 57 32.91 -6.00 -15.73
CA PRO A 57 33.49 -7.00 -16.60
C PRO A 57 34.39 -6.27 -17.59
N ALA A 58 35.65 -6.72 -17.67
CA ALA A 58 36.57 -6.20 -18.66
C ALA A 58 35.92 -6.34 -20.04
N PRO A 59 36.03 -5.32 -20.92
CA PRO A 59 35.47 -5.42 -22.25
C PRO A 59 36.10 -6.63 -22.94
N THR A 60 35.31 -7.67 -23.18
CA THR A 60 35.68 -8.74 -24.09
C THR A 60 35.44 -8.21 -25.50
N ASP A 61 36.54 -7.98 -26.21
CA ASP A 61 36.60 -7.63 -27.64
C ASP A 61 36.06 -8.79 -28.49
N GLU A 62 34.76 -9.02 -28.54
CA GLU A 62 34.12 -9.88 -29.55
C GLU A 62 32.69 -9.38 -29.77
N GLU A 63 32.53 -8.36 -30.64
CA GLU A 63 31.21 -7.95 -31.14
C GLU A 63 31.13 -8.26 -32.65
N PRO A 64 30.31 -9.23 -33.09
CA PRO A 64 30.01 -9.41 -34.50
C PRO A 64 29.00 -8.34 -34.94
N ALA A 65 29.43 -7.54 -35.90
CA ALA A 65 28.63 -6.53 -36.59
C ALA A 65 27.26 -7.06 -37.03
N ASN A 66 26.17 -6.51 -36.49
CA ASN A 66 24.87 -6.56 -37.15
C ASN A 66 23.96 -5.37 -36.79
N LEU A 67 23.63 -4.63 -37.85
CA LEU A 67 22.38 -3.90 -38.13
C LEU A 67 22.03 -2.66 -37.28
N ARG A 68 22.46 -1.52 -37.86
CA ARG A 68 22.00 -0.15 -37.63
C ARG A 68 20.48 0.00 -37.80
N THR A 69 19.84 0.65 -36.83
CA THR A 69 18.66 1.52 -37.06
C THR A 69 19.03 2.97 -36.70
N PRO A 70 18.85 3.95 -37.60
CA PRO A 70 19.34 5.31 -37.39
C PRO A 70 18.22 6.23 -36.90
N THR A 71 18.16 6.50 -35.60
CA THR A 71 17.54 7.75 -35.08
C THR A 71 18.11 8.05 -33.70
N SER A 72 19.27 8.69 -33.64
CA SER A 72 19.74 9.38 -32.44
C SER A 72 20.48 10.65 -32.86
N VAL A 73 19.87 11.78 -32.54
CA VAL A 73 20.43 13.11 -32.64
C VAL A 73 21.51 13.23 -31.56
N GLN A 74 22.77 13.40 -31.98
CA GLN A 74 23.86 13.67 -31.05
C GLN A 74 23.76 15.08 -30.47
N PRO A 75 23.97 15.26 -29.15
CA PRO A 75 24.49 16.52 -28.63
C PRO A 75 26.02 16.44 -28.57
N ASN A 76 26.65 17.35 -29.32
CA ASN A 76 28.08 17.58 -29.37
C ASN A 76 28.68 17.86 -28.00
N VAL A 77 29.84 17.27 -27.78
CA VAL A 77 30.76 17.47 -26.67
C VAL A 77 31.51 18.79 -26.89
N LEU A 78 31.44 19.71 -25.93
CA LEU A 78 32.52 20.67 -25.70
C LEU A 78 33.04 20.53 -24.29
N SER A 79 34.32 20.15 -24.27
CA SER A 79 35.24 20.07 -23.15
C SER A 79 35.27 21.36 -22.34
N ALA A 80 34.88 21.27 -21.07
CA ALA A 80 35.23 22.23 -20.04
C ALA A 80 35.62 21.45 -18.78
N SER A 81 36.93 21.25 -18.65
CA SER A 81 37.63 20.76 -17.47
C SER A 81 37.41 21.71 -16.30
N PHE A 82 36.66 21.29 -15.29
CA PHE A 82 36.62 21.92 -13.98
C PHE A 82 37.61 21.23 -13.03
N PRO A 83 38.46 21.97 -12.29
CA PRO A 83 39.42 21.38 -11.37
C PRO A 83 38.75 20.89 -10.08
N PRO A 84 39.28 19.84 -9.43
CA PRO A 84 38.80 19.40 -8.13
C PRO A 84 39.29 20.39 -7.05
N SER A 85 38.39 21.19 -6.48
CA SER A 85 38.73 22.00 -5.32
C SER A 85 38.86 21.09 -4.08
N SER A 86 40.10 20.85 -3.70
CA SER A 86 40.49 20.39 -2.36
C SER A 86 39.93 21.32 -1.28
N SER A 87 39.30 20.77 -0.24
CA SER A 87 39.31 21.41 1.07
C SER A 87 39.24 20.36 2.18
N PRO A 88 40.28 20.26 3.03
CA PRO A 88 40.34 19.34 4.16
C PRO A 88 39.88 20.05 5.44
N VAL A 89 38.94 19.47 6.18
CA VAL A 89 38.73 19.83 7.59
C VAL A 89 38.72 18.56 8.42
N LYS A 90 39.90 18.22 8.94
CA LYS A 90 40.02 17.46 10.18
C LYS A 90 39.33 18.27 11.28
N LYS A 91 38.37 17.67 11.98
CA LYS A 91 37.92 18.17 13.28
C LYS A 91 37.85 17.01 14.24
N ASP A 92 38.74 17.07 15.22
CA ASP A 92 38.96 16.09 16.26
C ASP A 92 37.68 15.84 17.07
N ALA A 93 37.40 14.56 17.29
CA ALA A 93 36.40 14.08 18.22
C ALA A 93 37.04 14.02 19.61
N LEU A 94 36.67 14.97 20.48
CA LEU A 94 36.85 14.84 21.92
C LEU A 94 35.50 15.05 22.62
N LEU A 95 35.03 13.96 23.24
CA LEU A 95 34.38 13.88 24.55
C LEU A 95 33.49 15.07 24.98
N ALA A 96 32.17 14.86 24.91
CA ALA A 96 31.18 15.56 25.74
C ALA A 96 30.19 14.51 26.28
N LYS A 97 30.40 14.00 27.49
CA LYS A 97 29.78 14.46 28.75
C LYS A 97 28.25 14.63 28.66
N LYS A 98 27.55 13.66 29.28
CA LYS A 98 26.15 13.74 29.74
C LYS A 98 25.84 15.13 30.25
N THR A 99 24.99 15.87 29.52
CA THR A 99 24.44 17.13 29.97
C THR A 99 22.98 16.88 30.33
N THR A 100 22.74 16.89 31.64
CA THR A 100 21.42 16.90 32.27
C THR A 100 20.64 18.12 31.77
N LEU A 101 19.46 17.88 31.21
CA LEU A 101 18.55 18.93 30.73
C LEU A 101 18.14 19.85 31.90
N PRO A 102 18.36 21.17 31.83
CA PRO A 102 17.74 22.09 32.75
C PRO A 102 16.26 22.24 32.37
N MET A 103 15.42 22.02 33.38
CA MET A 103 13.99 22.31 33.41
C MET A 103 13.78 23.77 33.00
N LEU A 104 13.20 24.00 31.82
CA LEU A 104 12.87 25.34 31.35
C LEU A 104 11.71 25.89 32.18
N GLN A 105 12.07 26.78 33.10
CA GLN A 105 11.16 27.62 33.85
C GLN A 105 10.66 28.73 32.91
N LEU A 106 9.36 28.67 32.60
CA LEU A 106 8.64 29.66 31.81
C LEU A 106 8.41 30.92 32.65
N ASP A 107 9.41 31.80 32.70
CA ASP A 107 9.19 33.17 33.18
C ASP A 107 8.62 34.01 32.03
N SER A 108 7.43 34.56 32.30
CA SER A 108 6.69 35.45 31.41
C SER A 108 7.46 36.78 31.27
N PRO A 109 7.65 37.32 30.05
CA PRO A 109 8.34 38.60 29.89
C PRO A 109 7.41 39.74 30.29
N THR A 110 7.71 40.33 31.44
CA THR A 110 7.19 41.62 31.88
C THR A 110 7.52 42.67 30.81
N GLN A 111 6.49 43.36 30.32
CA GLN A 111 6.60 44.55 29.50
C GLN A 111 7.52 45.58 30.18
N THR A 112 8.67 45.87 29.59
CA THR A 112 9.38 47.12 29.83
C THR A 112 9.21 47.99 28.59
N ASP A 113 8.31 48.95 28.71
CA ASP A 113 8.22 50.13 27.86
C ASP A 113 9.53 50.92 27.98
N ALA A 114 10.47 50.65 27.09
CA ALA A 114 11.67 51.45 26.93
C ALA A 114 11.75 51.93 25.49
N ALA A 115 11.26 53.14 25.28
CA ALA A 115 11.53 53.95 24.11
C ALA A 115 13.05 54.11 23.96
N ASN A 116 13.67 53.33 23.07
CA ASN A 116 15.04 53.55 22.67
C ASN A 116 15.10 53.40 21.16
N GLU A 117 15.12 54.54 20.48
CA GLU A 117 15.42 54.68 19.06
C GLU A 117 16.83 54.10 18.82
N THR A 118 16.86 52.82 18.48
CA THR A 118 18.11 52.13 18.13
C THR A 118 18.12 51.97 16.62
N GLU A 119 19.00 52.77 16.05
CA GLU A 119 19.33 52.87 14.64
C GLU A 119 19.44 51.50 13.96
N HIS A 120 19.01 51.50 12.69
CA HIS A 120 19.00 50.43 11.72
C HIS A 120 20.24 49.52 11.75
N SER A 121 20.24 48.54 12.65
CA SER A 121 21.12 47.38 12.53
C SER A 121 20.76 46.66 11.24
N SER A 122 21.63 46.81 10.25
CA SER A 122 21.61 46.11 8.97
C SER A 122 21.58 44.61 9.24
N SER A 123 20.38 44.03 9.29
CA SER A 123 20.18 42.59 9.33
C SER A 123 20.89 42.00 8.13
N SER A 124 22.04 41.39 8.37
CA SER A 124 22.86 40.79 7.33
C SER A 124 21.97 39.83 6.51
N PRO A 125 21.84 40.00 5.19
CA PRO A 125 20.96 39.20 4.34
C PRO A 125 21.26 37.69 4.41
N SER A 126 22.44 37.31 4.92
CA SER A 126 22.81 35.92 5.16
C SER A 126 21.93 35.19 6.19
N GLY A 127 21.41 35.89 7.21
CA GLY A 127 20.62 35.25 8.27
C GLY A 127 19.20 34.86 7.83
N GLU A 128 18.59 35.63 6.93
CA GLU A 128 17.24 35.33 6.41
C GLU A 128 17.27 34.19 5.41
N GLU A 129 18.31 34.14 4.56
CA GLU A 129 18.50 33.06 3.61
C GLU A 129 18.71 31.71 4.33
N GLU A 130 19.51 31.69 5.39
CA GLU A 130 19.72 30.48 6.20
C GLU A 130 18.41 30.00 6.86
N LYS A 131 17.63 30.91 7.44
CA LYS A 131 16.30 30.58 7.99
C LYS A 131 15.37 29.99 6.93
N LEU A 132 15.36 30.56 5.72
CA LEU A 132 14.59 30.02 4.60
C LEU A 132 15.06 28.63 4.18
N ARG A 133 16.38 28.39 4.14
CA ARG A 133 16.94 27.06 3.84
C ARG A 133 16.55 26.02 4.89
N VAL A 134 16.70 26.34 6.18
CA VAL A 134 16.29 25.45 7.29
C VAL A 134 14.78 25.17 7.23
N SER A 135 13.95 26.17 6.94
CA SER A 135 12.50 26.01 6.81
C SER A 135 12.12 25.08 5.65
N ARG A 136 12.75 25.23 4.48
CA ARG A 136 12.57 24.35 3.31
C ARG A 136 12.98 22.91 3.63
N GLU A 137 14.10 22.73 4.32
CA GLU A 137 14.58 21.39 4.70
C GLU A 137 13.64 20.73 5.72
N ARG A 138 13.19 21.47 6.73
CA ARG A 138 12.17 20.99 7.69
C ARG A 138 10.90 20.56 6.97
N ASN A 139 10.44 21.33 5.99
CA ASN A 139 9.25 21.00 5.20
C ASN A 139 9.46 19.72 4.37
N ARG A 140 10.64 19.56 3.75
CA ARG A 140 11.03 18.35 3.01
C ARG A 140 11.00 17.12 3.92
N LEU A 141 11.62 17.19 5.09
CA LEU A 141 11.63 16.09 6.06
C LEU A 141 10.21 15.75 6.57
N HIS A 142 9.39 16.77 6.86
CA HIS A 142 8.01 16.56 7.26
C HIS A 142 7.20 15.84 6.15
N ALA A 143 7.34 16.29 4.90
CA ALA A 143 6.69 15.67 3.76
C ALA A 143 7.14 14.21 3.58
N GLN A 144 8.44 13.93 3.73
CA GLN A 144 8.99 12.58 3.68
C GLN A 144 8.40 11.69 4.79
N ARG A 145 8.44 12.12 6.05
CA ARG A 145 7.86 11.38 7.18
C ARG A 145 6.37 11.11 6.98
N THR A 146 5.63 12.07 6.46
CA THR A 146 4.20 11.90 6.15
C THR A 146 3.99 10.84 5.06
N ARG A 147 4.85 10.81 4.03
CA ARG A 147 4.78 9.78 2.97
C ARG A 147 5.12 8.40 3.50
N ILE A 148 6.14 8.30 4.36
CA ILE A 148 6.55 7.04 5.01
C ILE A 148 5.40 6.49 5.85
N ARG A 149 4.86 7.27 6.79
CA ARG A 149 3.73 6.85 7.63
C ARG A 149 2.51 6.39 6.84
N LYS A 150 2.21 7.07 5.72
CA LYS A 150 1.10 6.68 4.84
C LYS A 150 1.36 5.39 4.09
N ARG A 151 2.61 5.14 3.69
CA ARG A 151 3.02 3.87 3.07
C ARG A 151 2.91 2.74 4.08
N GLU A 152 3.49 2.91 5.27
CA GLU A 152 3.43 1.94 6.36
C GLU A 152 1.98 1.61 6.74
N LEU A 153 1.09 2.61 6.79
CA LEU A 153 -0.34 2.37 7.05
C LEU A 153 -1.01 1.53 5.96
N LEU A 154 -0.74 1.81 4.68
CA LEU A 154 -1.31 1.03 3.57
C LEU A 154 -0.74 -0.40 3.53
N GLU A 155 0.56 -0.55 3.78
CA GLU A 155 1.24 -1.84 3.89
C GLU A 155 0.66 -2.67 5.04
N SER A 156 0.48 -2.08 6.22
CA SER A 156 -0.16 -2.74 7.37
C SER A 156 -1.62 -3.11 7.11
N LEU A 157 -2.38 -2.30 6.37
CA LEU A 157 -3.75 -2.66 5.97
C LEU A 157 -3.74 -3.83 4.99
N LYS A 158 -2.81 -3.86 4.03
CA LYS A 158 -2.66 -4.96 3.08
C LYS A 158 -2.33 -6.26 3.80
N GLU A 159 -1.30 -6.27 4.64
CA GLU A 159 -0.95 -7.44 5.47
C GLU A 159 -2.13 -7.92 6.33
N ARG A 160 -2.95 -6.98 6.84
CA ARG A 160 -4.13 -7.33 7.61
C ARG A 160 -5.24 -7.95 6.77
N ILE A 161 -5.42 -7.50 5.53
CA ILE A 161 -6.37 -8.08 4.57
C ILE A 161 -5.95 -9.52 4.28
N ASP A 162 -4.68 -9.71 3.88
CA ASP A 162 -4.13 -11.03 3.53
C ASP A 162 -4.29 -12.00 4.72
N ALA A 163 -3.91 -11.60 5.93
CA ALA A 163 -4.06 -12.44 7.12
C ALA A 163 -5.52 -12.79 7.46
N LEU A 164 -6.48 -11.90 7.18
CA LEU A 164 -7.90 -12.17 7.39
C LEU A 164 -8.48 -13.09 6.31
N GLN A 165 -7.98 -13.00 5.08
CA GLN A 165 -8.33 -13.92 4.00
C GLN A 165 -7.81 -15.33 4.29
N ASP A 166 -6.55 -15.48 4.69
CA ASP A 166 -5.98 -16.76 5.11
C ASP A 166 -6.80 -17.41 6.24
N GLU A 167 -7.19 -16.60 7.22
CA GLU A 167 -8.04 -17.05 8.32
C GLU A 167 -9.44 -17.48 7.83
N TYR A 168 -10.05 -16.71 6.93
CA TYR A 168 -11.34 -17.06 6.33
C TYR A 168 -11.28 -18.43 5.65
N GLU A 169 -10.24 -18.67 4.85
CA GLU A 169 -10.04 -19.95 4.16
C GLU A 169 -9.87 -21.11 5.15
N LEU A 170 -9.08 -20.91 6.20
CA LEU A 170 -8.90 -21.93 7.24
C LEU A 170 -10.22 -22.25 7.96
N LEU A 171 -10.97 -21.22 8.37
CA LEU A 171 -12.27 -21.38 9.02
C LEU A 171 -13.27 -22.09 8.10
N ARG A 172 -13.24 -21.78 6.80
CA ARG A 172 -14.11 -22.40 5.80
C ARG A 172 -13.79 -23.88 5.64
N GLN A 173 -12.52 -24.25 5.51
CA GLN A 173 -12.09 -25.65 5.43
C GLN A 173 -12.52 -26.43 6.68
N ALA A 174 -12.35 -25.85 7.88
CA ALA A 174 -12.79 -26.47 9.12
C ALA A 174 -14.32 -26.66 9.17
N TYR A 175 -15.07 -25.63 8.75
CA TYR A 175 -16.53 -25.72 8.64
C TYR A 175 -16.97 -26.83 7.69
N ASP A 176 -16.39 -26.88 6.48
CA ASP A 176 -16.72 -27.88 5.46
C ASP A 176 -16.40 -29.31 5.94
N PHE A 177 -15.28 -29.49 6.65
CA PHE A 177 -14.91 -30.76 7.27
C PHE A 177 -15.98 -31.22 8.27
N HIS A 178 -16.38 -30.35 9.21
CA HIS A 178 -17.38 -30.70 10.22
C HIS A 178 -18.79 -30.85 9.63
N ALA A 179 -19.15 -30.05 8.63
CA ALA A 179 -20.43 -30.17 7.94
C ALA A 179 -20.52 -31.52 7.22
N THR A 180 -19.43 -31.93 6.55
CA THR A 180 -19.30 -33.25 5.93
C THR A 180 -19.43 -34.37 6.96
N ALA A 181 -18.79 -34.24 8.12
CA ALA A 181 -18.90 -35.23 9.20
C ALA A 181 -20.36 -35.40 9.66
N VAL A 182 -21.11 -34.30 9.83
CA VAL A 182 -22.54 -34.36 10.20
C VAL A 182 -23.38 -35.02 9.10
N CYS A 183 -23.10 -34.73 7.82
CA CYS A 183 -23.76 -35.40 6.70
C CYS A 183 -23.51 -36.92 6.71
N LEU A 184 -22.28 -37.36 7.01
CA LEU A 184 -21.94 -38.78 7.11
C LEU A 184 -22.67 -39.45 8.29
N LEU A 185 -22.78 -38.78 9.45
CA LEU A 185 -23.56 -39.27 10.59
C LEU A 185 -25.04 -39.45 10.23
N ARG A 186 -25.62 -38.51 9.47
CA ARG A 186 -27.00 -38.60 8.96
C ARG A 186 -27.20 -39.82 8.05
N LEU A 187 -26.24 -40.13 7.18
CA LEU A 187 -26.30 -41.31 6.30
C LEU A 187 -26.14 -42.64 7.06
N GLY A 188 -25.48 -42.62 8.21
CA GLY A 188 -25.33 -43.78 9.10
C GLY A 188 -26.60 -44.20 9.86
N ASN A 189 -27.77 -43.64 9.51
CA ASN A 189 -29.06 -43.85 10.19
C ASN A 189 -29.06 -43.52 11.69
N VAL A 190 -28.19 -42.61 12.14
CA VAL A 190 -28.26 -42.08 13.50
C VAL A 190 -29.19 -40.86 13.47
N VAL A 191 -30.49 -41.15 13.39
CA VAL A 191 -31.53 -40.16 13.02
C VAL A 191 -31.88 -39.21 14.17
N ASP A 192 -31.52 -39.56 15.40
CA ASP A 192 -31.93 -38.85 16.61
C ASP A 192 -30.80 -38.01 17.26
N LEU A 193 -29.80 -37.57 16.48
CA LEU A 193 -28.83 -36.60 17.02
C LEU A 193 -29.32 -35.16 16.85
N PRO A 194 -29.35 -34.36 17.94
CA PRO A 194 -29.61 -32.92 17.90
C PRO A 194 -28.70 -32.15 16.92
N CYS A 195 -27.54 -32.70 16.56
CA CYS A 195 -26.61 -32.10 15.62
C CYS A 195 -27.11 -32.05 14.19
N VAL A 196 -27.92 -33.01 13.76
CA VAL A 196 -28.47 -33.03 12.40
C VAL A 196 -29.51 -31.92 12.24
N HIS A 197 -30.37 -31.72 13.25
CA HIS A 197 -31.38 -30.64 13.23
C HIS A 197 -30.75 -29.25 13.29
N LYS A 198 -29.72 -29.05 14.12
CA LYS A 198 -29.00 -27.77 14.16
C LYS A 198 -28.29 -27.47 12.85
N LEU A 199 -27.72 -28.47 12.18
CA LEU A 199 -27.11 -28.26 10.87
C LEU A 199 -28.17 -27.85 9.83
N GLU A 200 -29.36 -28.46 9.84
CA GLU A 200 -30.43 -28.09 8.91
C GLU A 200 -30.91 -26.65 9.12
N GLN A 201 -31.00 -26.22 10.37
CA GLN A 201 -31.30 -24.83 10.71
C GLN A 201 -30.19 -23.86 10.28
N VAL A 202 -28.93 -24.26 10.42
CA VAL A 202 -27.80 -23.41 10.03
C VAL A 202 -27.60 -23.43 8.52
N GLY A 203 -27.83 -24.55 7.84
CA GLY A 203 -27.40 -24.84 6.46
C GLY A 203 -28.21 -24.16 5.35
N VAL A 204 -29.45 -23.77 5.61
CA VAL A 204 -30.32 -23.12 4.60
C VAL A 204 -30.04 -21.62 4.48
N ASP A 205 -29.65 -20.97 5.58
CA ASP A 205 -29.34 -19.52 5.60
C ASP A 205 -27.84 -19.23 5.37
N ALA A 206 -27.04 -20.26 5.08
CA ALA A 206 -25.59 -20.28 5.32
C ALA A 206 -24.70 -20.32 4.07
N THR A 207 -25.18 -20.87 2.97
CA THR A 207 -24.34 -21.14 1.79
C THR A 207 -24.26 -19.95 0.85
N GLU A 208 -25.12 -18.97 1.06
CA GLU A 208 -25.15 -17.76 0.27
C GLU A 208 -24.74 -16.62 1.20
N ASP A 209 -23.54 -16.08 0.98
CA ASP A 209 -23.05 -14.82 1.52
C ASP A 209 -23.88 -13.70 0.88
N ARG A 210 -25.19 -13.75 1.15
CA ARG A 210 -26.20 -12.85 0.65
C ARG A 210 -26.22 -11.66 1.58
N ASP A 211 -26.16 -10.48 1.00
CA ASP A 211 -26.42 -9.26 1.75
C ASP A 211 -27.87 -9.24 2.25
N GLU A 212 -28.21 -8.26 3.07
CA GLU A 212 -29.58 -8.05 3.61
C GLU A 212 -30.64 -8.00 2.49
N ASP A 213 -30.23 -7.70 1.25
CA ASP A 213 -31.08 -7.64 0.05
C ASP A 213 -31.16 -8.97 -0.72
N GLY A 214 -30.53 -10.04 -0.23
CA GLY A 214 -30.53 -11.35 -0.89
C GLY A 214 -29.70 -11.38 -2.18
N GLN A 215 -28.85 -10.40 -2.44
CA GLN A 215 -27.88 -10.47 -3.53
C GLN A 215 -26.64 -11.21 -3.03
N LEU A 216 -26.22 -12.22 -3.80
CA LEU A 216 -24.90 -12.80 -3.58
C LEU A 216 -23.92 -11.64 -3.66
N CYS A 217 -23.15 -11.42 -2.59
CA CYS A 217 -21.95 -10.63 -2.71
C CYS A 217 -21.08 -11.37 -3.72
N GLU A 218 -21.21 -11.03 -5.00
CA GLU A 218 -20.26 -11.40 -6.03
C GLU A 218 -18.96 -10.85 -5.49
N GLY A 219 -18.19 -11.73 -4.85
CA GLY A 219 -16.90 -11.42 -4.31
C GLY A 219 -16.21 -10.72 -5.44
N ALA A 220 -15.95 -9.43 -5.25
CA ALA A 220 -15.27 -8.63 -6.23
C ALA A 220 -13.85 -9.18 -6.31
N THR A 221 -13.69 -10.33 -6.98
CA THR A 221 -12.53 -10.76 -7.75
C THR A 221 -12.39 -9.79 -8.92
N HIS A 222 -12.41 -8.50 -8.57
CA HIS A 222 -11.92 -7.41 -9.34
C HIS A 222 -10.47 -7.21 -8.92
N ASP A 223 -9.70 -8.31 -8.88
CA ASP A 223 -8.24 -8.38 -9.06
C ASP A 223 -7.83 -8.00 -10.49
N SER A 224 -8.69 -7.25 -11.16
CA SER A 224 -8.26 -6.26 -12.10
C SER A 224 -7.54 -5.16 -11.28
N ASP A 225 -6.31 -5.47 -10.89
CA ASP A 225 -5.13 -4.58 -10.89
C ASP A 225 -4.91 -4.04 -12.33
N VAL A 226 -6.01 -3.68 -13.02
CA VAL A 226 -6.01 -2.93 -14.25
C VAL A 226 -5.62 -1.55 -13.81
N ASP A 227 -4.31 -1.32 -13.88
CA ASP A 227 -3.62 -0.04 -13.88
C ASP A 227 -4.60 1.13 -13.79
N ALA A 228 -4.79 1.65 -12.58
CA ALA A 228 -5.52 2.89 -12.32
C ALA A 228 -4.89 4.12 -13.03
N ASP A 229 -3.86 3.90 -13.84
CA ASP A 229 -3.23 4.85 -14.75
C ASP A 229 -3.82 4.82 -16.18
N HIS A 230 -4.72 3.89 -16.54
CA HIS A 230 -5.29 3.83 -17.90
C HIS A 230 -6.63 4.58 -18.11
N GLU A 231 -7.29 5.04 -17.04
CA GLU A 231 -8.64 5.66 -17.13
C GLU A 231 -8.66 7.20 -17.30
N ASP A 232 -7.52 7.91 -17.18
CA ASP A 232 -7.51 9.40 -17.27
C ASP A 232 -7.57 9.94 -18.72
N ALA A 233 -7.74 9.09 -19.74
CA ALA A 233 -7.78 9.50 -21.15
C ALA A 233 -9.20 9.70 -21.74
N HIS A 234 -10.27 9.26 -21.06
CA HIS A 234 -11.62 9.26 -21.65
C HIS A 234 -12.63 10.24 -21.04
N ASP A 235 -12.26 11.02 -20.02
CA ASP A 235 -13.23 11.81 -19.25
C ASP A 235 -13.41 13.27 -19.72
N HIS A 236 -13.33 13.52 -21.03
CA HIS A 236 -13.36 14.88 -21.58
C HIS A 236 -14.65 15.37 -22.25
N ASP A 237 -15.73 14.58 -22.34
CA ASP A 237 -16.89 15.01 -23.17
C ASP A 237 -18.30 14.94 -22.54
N LYS A 238 -18.46 14.63 -21.24
CA LYS A 238 -19.81 14.40 -20.66
C LYS A 238 -20.49 15.56 -19.93
N ASN A 239 -19.94 16.77 -19.97
CA ASN A 239 -20.60 17.94 -19.34
C ASN A 239 -21.09 18.98 -20.35
N CYS A 240 -21.79 18.54 -21.40
CA CYS A 240 -22.70 19.41 -22.18
C CYS A 240 -24.11 19.34 -21.56
N ALA A 241 -24.23 19.81 -20.32
CA ALA A 241 -25.52 19.97 -19.63
C ALA A 241 -26.03 21.40 -19.85
N GLY A 242 -26.49 21.66 -21.07
CA GLY A 242 -27.19 22.88 -21.45
C GLY A 242 -28.45 22.52 -22.23
N LEU A 243 -29.44 21.97 -21.52
CA LEU A 243 -30.78 21.73 -22.06
C LEU A 243 -31.62 22.98 -21.83
N ASP A 244 -31.59 23.90 -22.79
CA ASP A 244 -32.73 24.80 -22.99
C ASP A 244 -33.65 24.16 -24.03
N LYS A 245 -34.90 23.94 -23.59
CA LYS A 245 -36.01 23.48 -24.43
C LYS A 245 -36.13 24.45 -25.61
N GLU A 246 -35.98 23.92 -26.83
CA GLU A 246 -36.18 24.62 -28.12
C GLU A 246 -35.02 25.45 -28.69
N GLY A 247 -33.76 25.09 -28.41
CA GLY A 247 -32.62 25.62 -29.15
C GLY A 247 -31.57 24.55 -29.43
N ALA A 248 -31.55 24.04 -30.66
CA ALA A 248 -30.63 23.00 -31.14
C ALA A 248 -29.21 23.12 -30.54
N CYS A 249 -28.71 22.05 -29.92
CA CYS A 249 -27.28 21.98 -29.63
C CYS A 249 -26.53 22.08 -30.95
N SER A 250 -25.91 23.23 -31.21
CA SER A 250 -25.06 23.47 -32.38
C SER A 250 -23.75 22.67 -32.33
N CYS A 251 -23.70 21.59 -31.56
CA CYS A 251 -22.75 20.50 -31.71
C CYS A 251 -23.08 19.63 -32.95
N LEU A 252 -23.55 20.27 -34.03
CA LEU A 252 -23.80 19.68 -35.32
C LEU A 252 -22.47 19.38 -36.01
N GLY A 253 -22.20 18.09 -36.17
CA GLY A 253 -21.49 17.59 -37.34
C GLY A 253 -19.99 17.78 -37.33
N THR A 254 -19.28 17.16 -36.37
CA THR A 254 -17.93 16.67 -36.69
C THR A 254 -18.12 15.48 -37.63
N GLU A 255 -18.27 15.76 -38.93
CA GLU A 255 -18.31 14.75 -39.97
C GLU A 255 -17.06 13.88 -39.83
N VAL A 256 -17.28 12.63 -39.43
CA VAL A 256 -16.22 11.63 -39.38
C VAL A 256 -15.86 11.36 -40.83
N ASN A 257 -14.75 11.96 -41.28
CA ASN A 257 -14.29 11.79 -42.64
C ASN A 257 -14.12 10.27 -42.93
N ALA A 258 -14.48 9.82 -44.14
CA ALA A 258 -14.63 8.40 -44.50
C ALA A 258 -13.37 7.53 -44.29
N ASN A 259 -12.23 8.13 -43.95
CA ASN A 259 -10.98 7.46 -43.62
C ASN A 259 -10.84 7.05 -42.13
N GLY A 260 -11.84 7.25 -41.28
CA GLY A 260 -11.78 6.86 -39.86
C GLY A 260 -10.72 7.59 -39.03
N LYS A 261 -10.01 8.56 -39.63
CA LYS A 261 -9.04 9.41 -38.95
C LYS A 261 -9.77 10.64 -38.44
N ARG A 262 -9.96 10.71 -37.12
CA ARG A 262 -10.46 11.91 -36.43
C ARG A 262 -9.66 13.11 -36.94
N PRO A 263 -10.28 14.16 -37.51
CA PRO A 263 -9.55 15.36 -37.87
C PRO A 263 -8.91 15.89 -36.59
N TYR A 264 -7.58 15.87 -36.52
CA TYR A 264 -6.81 16.47 -35.44
C TYR A 264 -7.22 17.94 -35.43
N SER A 265 -8.15 18.25 -34.54
CA SER A 265 -8.92 19.48 -34.55
C SER A 265 -7.99 20.69 -34.54
N ALA A 266 -8.30 21.63 -35.41
CA ALA A 266 -7.66 22.94 -35.54
C ALA A 266 -7.77 23.83 -34.27
N THR A 267 -8.16 23.27 -33.11
CA THR A 267 -8.16 23.93 -31.81
C THR A 267 -6.76 24.25 -31.28
N ALA A 268 -5.70 23.65 -31.84
CA ALA A 268 -4.33 24.05 -31.55
C ALA A 268 -3.99 25.47 -32.08
N SER A 269 -4.71 25.95 -33.10
CA SER A 269 -4.46 27.26 -33.74
C SER A 269 -4.86 28.43 -32.85
N ASN A 270 -5.98 28.32 -32.13
CA ASN A 270 -6.43 29.40 -31.22
C ASN A 270 -5.66 29.44 -29.88
N MET A 271 -4.87 28.41 -29.56
CA MET A 271 -3.97 28.42 -28.39
C MET A 271 -2.69 29.24 -28.61
N LEU A 272 -2.39 29.67 -29.84
CA LEU A 272 -1.21 30.48 -30.16
C LEU A 272 -1.33 31.96 -29.75
N VAL A 273 -2.50 32.41 -29.28
CA VAL A 273 -2.73 33.81 -28.86
C VAL A 273 -2.85 33.96 -27.34
N CYS A 274 -2.74 32.88 -26.56
CA CYS A 274 -2.70 33.01 -25.09
C CYS A 274 -1.37 33.64 -24.65
N SER A 275 -1.48 34.71 -23.84
CA SER A 275 -0.32 35.41 -23.30
C SER A 275 0.57 34.43 -22.50
N LYS A 276 1.86 34.74 -22.35
CA LYS A 276 2.78 33.92 -21.53
C LYS A 276 2.24 33.74 -20.10
N GLU A 277 1.60 34.77 -19.56
CA GLU A 277 0.96 34.76 -18.25
C GLU A 277 -0.26 33.83 -18.20
N GLU A 278 -1.11 33.87 -19.22
CA GLU A 278 -2.28 32.99 -19.30
C GLU A 278 -1.87 31.52 -19.40
N ARG A 279 -0.86 31.21 -20.22
CA ARG A 279 -0.31 29.84 -20.29
C ARG A 279 0.22 29.37 -18.94
N GLU A 280 0.87 30.24 -18.18
CA GLU A 280 1.34 29.91 -16.83
C GLU A 280 0.18 29.71 -15.85
N ARG A 281 -0.87 30.54 -15.93
CA ARG A 281 -2.10 30.37 -15.14
C ARG A 281 -2.76 29.02 -15.41
N VAL A 282 -2.91 28.64 -16.68
CA VAL A 282 -3.47 27.34 -17.09
C VAL A 282 -2.60 26.19 -16.57
N ARG A 283 -1.27 26.28 -16.65
CA ARG A 283 -0.38 25.25 -16.10
C ARG A 283 -0.55 25.06 -14.59
N ARG A 284 -0.63 26.16 -13.84
CA ARG A 284 -0.85 26.13 -12.38
C ARG A 284 -2.20 25.54 -12.03
N GLU A 285 -3.25 25.91 -12.77
CA GLU A 285 -4.60 25.39 -12.52
C GLU A 285 -4.70 23.90 -12.84
N ARG A 286 -4.13 23.46 -13.97
CA ARG A 286 -4.01 22.04 -14.30
C ARG A 286 -3.25 21.27 -13.23
N ASN A 287 -2.13 21.82 -12.73
CA ASN A 287 -1.36 21.19 -11.66
C ASN A 287 -2.15 21.08 -10.34
N ARG A 288 -2.92 22.11 -9.97
CA ARG A 288 -3.83 22.09 -8.81
C ARG A 288 -4.89 21.00 -8.96
N LEU A 289 -5.51 20.90 -10.13
CA LEU A 289 -6.52 19.87 -10.43
C LEU A 289 -5.93 18.46 -10.34
N HIS A 290 -4.78 18.20 -10.98
CA HIS A 290 -4.12 16.90 -10.86
C HIS A 290 -3.75 16.57 -9.41
N ALA A 291 -3.23 17.53 -8.64
CA ALA A 291 -2.93 17.33 -7.24
C ALA A 291 -4.18 16.99 -6.42
N ARG A 292 -5.32 17.63 -6.71
CA ARG A 292 -6.61 17.34 -6.07
C ARG A 292 -7.10 15.93 -6.41
N ARG A 293 -7.10 15.55 -7.70
CA ARG A 293 -7.50 14.20 -8.16
C ARG A 293 -6.62 13.12 -7.53
N ALA A 294 -5.29 13.30 -7.56
CA ALA A 294 -4.36 12.35 -6.97
C ALA A 294 -4.56 12.18 -5.45
N ARG A 295 -4.89 13.26 -4.71
CA ARG A 295 -5.23 13.18 -3.28
C ARG A 295 -6.54 12.41 -3.06
N LEU A 296 -7.55 12.66 -3.89
CA LEU A 296 -8.84 11.97 -3.81
C LEU A 296 -8.69 10.48 -4.09
N ARG A 297 -7.99 10.10 -5.17
CA ARG A 297 -7.69 8.68 -5.48
C ARG A 297 -7.02 7.98 -4.31
N LYS A 298 -5.98 8.58 -3.72
CA LYS A 298 -5.28 8.03 -2.55
C LYS A 298 -6.18 7.92 -1.31
N LYS A 299 -7.08 8.89 -1.11
CA LYS A 299 -8.04 8.86 -0.01
C LYS A 299 -9.02 7.69 -0.19
N LEU A 300 -9.57 7.55 -1.39
CA LEU A 300 -10.50 6.47 -1.73
C LEU A 300 -9.86 5.09 -1.59
N VAL A 301 -8.61 4.91 -2.03
CA VAL A 301 -7.87 3.64 -1.82
C VAL A 301 -7.76 3.30 -0.34
N LEU A 302 -7.36 4.27 0.50
CA LEU A 302 -7.26 4.05 1.94
C LEU A 302 -8.60 3.70 2.58
N GLU A 303 -9.68 4.41 2.25
CA GLU A 303 -11.03 4.14 2.74
C GLU A 303 -11.52 2.74 2.31
N LYS A 304 -11.29 2.36 1.05
CA LYS A 304 -11.62 1.00 0.56
C LYS A 304 -10.85 -0.09 1.27
N SER A 305 -9.54 0.07 1.51
CA SER A 305 -8.74 -0.90 2.26
C SER A 305 -9.23 -1.03 3.71
N GLN A 306 -9.61 0.07 4.36
CA GLN A 306 -10.19 0.03 5.71
C GLN A 306 -11.54 -0.69 5.73
N GLN A 307 -12.41 -0.43 4.75
CA GLN A 307 -13.68 -1.13 4.61
C GLN A 307 -13.49 -2.63 4.38
N ALA A 308 -12.55 -3.03 3.50
CA ALA A 308 -12.24 -4.44 3.26
C ALA A 308 -11.80 -5.17 4.53
N VAL A 309 -10.96 -4.55 5.37
CA VAL A 309 -10.57 -5.10 6.68
C VAL A 309 -11.77 -5.28 7.60
N HIS A 310 -12.70 -4.32 7.61
CA HIS A 310 -13.92 -4.41 8.41
C HIS A 310 -14.80 -5.58 7.94
N ASP A 311 -15.09 -5.66 6.65
CA ASP A 311 -15.96 -6.67 6.07
C ASP A 311 -15.40 -8.08 6.27
N LEU A 312 -14.08 -8.26 6.07
CA LEU A 312 -13.42 -9.56 6.29
C LEU A 312 -13.46 -9.99 7.76
N ARG A 313 -13.32 -9.05 8.70
CA ARG A 313 -13.48 -9.38 10.14
C ARG A 313 -14.89 -9.86 10.44
N GLU A 314 -15.88 -9.15 9.94
CA GLU A 314 -17.28 -9.50 10.15
C GLU A 314 -17.60 -10.88 9.56
N ARG A 315 -17.14 -11.17 8.34
CA ARG A 315 -17.30 -12.50 7.72
C ARG A 315 -16.62 -13.60 8.54
N ASN A 316 -15.39 -13.37 9.01
CA ASN A 316 -14.69 -14.33 9.88
C ASN A 316 -15.44 -14.57 11.19
N ASP A 317 -15.95 -13.52 11.82
CA ASP A 317 -16.72 -13.63 13.06
C ASP A 317 -18.01 -14.45 12.85
N ARG A 318 -18.76 -14.20 11.77
CA ARG A 318 -19.93 -15.00 11.40
C ARG A 318 -19.56 -16.47 11.20
N LEU A 319 -18.46 -16.76 10.52
CA LEU A 319 -18.02 -18.13 10.24
C LEU A 319 -17.53 -18.85 11.51
N ARG A 320 -16.82 -18.14 12.40
CA ARG A 320 -16.46 -18.66 13.74
C ARG A 320 -17.68 -19.02 14.57
N SER A 321 -18.69 -18.14 14.62
CA SER A 321 -19.93 -18.41 15.35
C SER A 321 -20.63 -19.66 14.82
N ARG A 322 -20.72 -19.82 13.50
CA ARG A 322 -21.30 -21.01 12.86
C ARG A 322 -20.51 -22.29 13.15
N LEU A 323 -19.19 -22.22 13.00
CA LEU A 323 -18.29 -23.34 13.32
C LEU A 323 -18.44 -23.74 14.80
N SER A 324 -18.53 -22.77 15.71
CA SER A 324 -18.75 -23.04 17.13
C SER A 324 -20.07 -23.77 17.38
N VAL A 325 -21.19 -23.36 16.76
CA VAL A 325 -22.48 -24.05 16.90
C VAL A 325 -22.38 -25.50 16.42
N LEU A 326 -21.72 -25.71 15.27
CA LEU A 326 -21.53 -27.01 14.66
C LEU A 326 -20.69 -27.94 15.54
N VAL A 327 -19.52 -27.47 15.98
CA VAL A 327 -18.59 -28.20 16.86
C VAL A 327 -19.27 -28.51 18.20
N SER A 328 -19.90 -27.53 18.84
CA SER A 328 -20.64 -27.75 20.09
C SER A 328 -21.78 -28.75 19.91
N SER A 329 -22.37 -28.85 18.73
CA SER A 329 -23.41 -29.85 18.52
C SER A 329 -22.89 -31.27 18.31
N ILE A 330 -21.71 -31.43 17.71
CA ILE A 330 -21.09 -32.74 17.49
C ILE A 330 -20.51 -33.28 18.80
N TYR A 331 -19.84 -32.42 19.59
CA TYR A 331 -19.06 -32.83 20.75
C TYR A 331 -19.66 -32.44 22.11
N GLY A 332 -20.63 -31.52 22.16
CA GLY A 332 -21.04 -30.81 23.38
C GLY A 332 -22.23 -31.39 24.15
N SER A 333 -22.55 -32.67 24.01
CA SER A 333 -23.60 -33.32 24.84
C SER A 333 -23.01 -34.14 26.01
N GLU A 334 -21.72 -34.46 25.97
CA GLU A 334 -21.11 -35.43 26.91
C GLU A 334 -20.35 -34.75 28.06
N ALA A 335 -20.03 -33.45 27.97
CA ALA A 335 -19.21 -32.75 28.95
C ALA A 335 -19.92 -32.33 30.25
N CYS A 336 -21.19 -32.72 30.43
CA CYS A 336 -21.95 -32.48 31.67
C CYS A 336 -22.30 -33.77 32.44
N LEU A 337 -21.74 -34.93 32.09
CA LEU A 337 -22.02 -36.21 32.76
C LEU A 337 -21.01 -36.59 33.86
N ASP A 338 -20.19 -35.66 34.33
CA ASP A 338 -19.50 -35.82 35.61
C ASP A 338 -20.38 -35.21 36.71
N ASP A 339 -21.40 -35.96 37.13
CA ASP A 339 -22.10 -35.73 38.39
C ASP A 339 -21.31 -36.47 39.50
N PRO A 340 -20.46 -35.79 40.28
CA PRO A 340 -19.63 -36.42 41.30
C PRO A 340 -20.44 -36.98 42.48
N ASP A 341 -21.76 -36.77 42.55
CA ASP A 341 -22.61 -37.14 43.68
C ASP A 341 -23.35 -38.48 43.53
N ALA A 342 -23.06 -39.29 42.50
CA ALA A 342 -23.61 -40.66 42.38
C ALA A 342 -23.01 -41.68 43.38
N THR A 343 -22.23 -41.23 44.37
CA THR A 343 -21.76 -42.04 45.49
C THR A 343 -22.12 -41.37 46.83
N SER A 344 -23.36 -41.54 47.28
CA SER A 344 -23.72 -41.43 48.70
C SER A 344 -24.87 -42.35 49.06
#